data_AF-A0A7W8KHS1-F1
#
_entry.id   AF-A0A7W8KHS1-F1
#
_cell.length_a   1.000
_cell.length_b   1.000
_cell.length_c   1.000
_cell.angle_alpha   90.00
_cell.angle_beta   90.00
_cell.angle_gamma   90.00
#
_symmetry.space_group_name_H-M   'P 1'
#
loop_
_entity.id
_entity.type
_entity.pdbx_description
1 polymer ?
#
loop_
_entity_poly.entity_id
_entity_poly.type
_entity_poly.pdbx_seq_one_letter_code
_entity_poly.pdbx_strand_id
1 'polypeptide(L)'
;MTQTRTTTAALLTFALLAAPTALATAPTPGAVQVQSDATPGQPDGAAEQTGAAVDQAAAATGEAVDNAAQATGEAIDNAAQATGEAVDAAGDAVTDAAAATGEAVDNAAQATGEAIQNTGAAINNAADPNGDGVVDTNNDGVADTRQFPWGLLGLLGLFGLLGRTRPATTTTTVGTASRH
;
A
#
# COMPACT_ATOMS: atom_id res chain seq x y z
N MET A 1 14.28 -18.24 10.95
CA MET A 1 15.35 -18.11 9.94
C MET A 1 14.85 -18.76 8.66
N THR A 2 14.19 -17.98 7.80
CA THR A 2 14.78 -17.48 6.54
C THR A 2 14.67 -18.53 5.43
N GLN A 3 13.44 -18.87 5.01
CA GLN A 3 13.22 -19.51 3.71
C GLN A 3 13.04 -18.38 2.69
N THR A 4 14.16 -17.82 2.27
CA THR A 4 14.23 -16.59 1.47
C THR A 4 14.51 -16.95 0.03
N ARG A 5 13.49 -16.67 -0.81
CA ARG A 5 13.62 -16.13 -2.17
C ARG A 5 14.44 -16.97 -3.16
N THR A 6 13.82 -17.93 -3.81
CA THR A 6 14.27 -18.35 -5.16
C THR A 6 13.15 -18.99 -5.99
N THR A 7 11.98 -18.37 -6.07
CA THR A 7 10.94 -18.79 -7.03
C THR A 7 10.24 -17.59 -7.68
N THR A 8 11.01 -16.55 -8.00
CA THR A 8 10.53 -15.38 -8.76
C THR A 8 11.29 -15.31 -10.07
N ALA A 9 11.15 -16.32 -10.96
CA ALA A 9 11.77 -16.27 -12.29
C ALA A 9 11.21 -17.26 -13.33
N ALA A 10 10.05 -17.91 -13.13
CA ALA A 10 9.69 -19.08 -13.95
C ALA A 10 8.31 -19.06 -14.64
N LEU A 11 7.61 -17.92 -14.72
CA LEU A 11 6.29 -17.89 -15.37
C LEU A 11 6.16 -16.75 -16.39
N LEU A 12 7.14 -16.65 -17.28
CA LEU A 12 6.96 -15.97 -18.56
C LEU A 12 7.19 -16.98 -19.69
N THR A 13 6.52 -18.13 -19.60
CA THR A 13 6.44 -19.08 -20.72
C THR A 13 5.49 -18.49 -21.73
N PHE A 14 6.05 -17.73 -22.66
CA PHE A 14 5.45 -17.29 -23.90
C PHE A 14 4.74 -18.51 -24.53
N ALA A 15 3.41 -18.52 -24.52
CA ALA A 15 2.62 -19.52 -25.23
C ALA A 15 2.89 -19.33 -26.72
N LEU A 16 3.88 -20.08 -27.21
CA LEU A 16 4.21 -20.20 -28.62
C LEU A 16 2.94 -20.62 -29.33
N LEU A 17 2.39 -19.68 -30.09
CA LEU A 17 1.22 -19.80 -30.93
C LEU A 17 1.38 -21.04 -31.82
N ALA A 18 0.85 -22.17 -31.36
CA ALA A 18 0.65 -23.35 -32.18
C ALA A 18 -0.50 -23.02 -33.12
N ALA A 19 -0.21 -22.22 -34.14
CA ALA A 19 -1.05 -22.13 -35.30
C ALA A 19 -1.27 -23.56 -35.78
N PRO A 20 -2.52 -24.05 -35.92
CA PRO A 20 -2.73 -25.24 -36.69
C PRO A 20 -2.24 -24.90 -38.10
N THR A 21 -1.09 -25.46 -38.47
CA THR A 21 -0.79 -25.76 -39.86
C THR A 21 -1.86 -26.76 -40.31
N ALA A 22 -3.09 -26.28 -40.50
CA ALA A 22 -4.07 -26.93 -41.32
C ALA A 22 -3.48 -26.85 -42.71
N LEU A 23 -2.68 -27.87 -42.99
CA LEU A 23 -2.24 -28.29 -44.29
C LEU A 23 -3.50 -28.28 -45.15
N ALA A 24 -3.71 -27.19 -45.88
CA ALA A 24 -4.63 -27.15 -46.99
C ALA A 24 -4.04 -28.11 -48.03
N THR A 25 -4.27 -29.40 -47.83
CA THR A 25 -4.43 -30.34 -48.92
C THR A 25 -5.61 -29.77 -49.69
N ALA A 26 -5.30 -28.86 -50.61
CA ALA A 26 -6.16 -28.61 -51.72
C ALA A 26 -6.45 -29.98 -52.33
N PRO A 27 -7.71 -30.32 -52.65
CA PRO A 27 -7.92 -31.45 -53.53
C PRO A 27 -7.10 -31.14 -54.78
N THR A 28 -6.01 -31.89 -54.99
CA THR A 28 -5.35 -31.96 -56.29
C THR A 28 -6.48 -32.08 -57.29
N PRO A 29 -6.61 -31.19 -58.29
CA PRO A 29 -7.57 -31.43 -59.36
C PRO A 29 -7.16 -32.76 -59.96
N GLY A 30 -7.86 -33.83 -59.54
CA GLY A 30 -7.73 -35.13 -60.15
C GLY A 30 -7.97 -34.85 -61.60
N ALA A 31 -6.94 -35.06 -62.42
CA ALA A 31 -6.99 -34.79 -63.83
C ALA A 31 -8.32 -35.37 -64.33
N VAL A 32 -9.27 -34.49 -64.64
CA VAL A 32 -10.53 -34.86 -65.27
C VAL A 32 -10.05 -35.52 -66.55
N GLN A 33 -10.10 -36.85 -66.59
CA GLN A 33 -9.85 -37.57 -67.82
C GLN A 33 -10.97 -37.15 -68.75
N VAL A 34 -10.68 -36.18 -69.61
CA VAL A 34 -11.56 -35.77 -70.70
C VAL A 34 -11.57 -36.93 -71.67
N GLN A 35 -12.44 -37.91 -71.40
CA GLN A 35 -12.77 -38.97 -72.33
C GLN A 35 -13.44 -38.31 -73.52
N SER A 36 -12.63 -38.01 -74.53
CA SER A 36 -13.01 -37.26 -75.72
C SER A 36 -13.72 -38.20 -76.69
N ASP A 37 -14.93 -38.64 -76.35
CA ASP A 37 -15.87 -39.17 -77.35
C ASP A 37 -16.57 -37.97 -78.00
N ALA A 38 -15.82 -37.25 -78.81
CA ALA A 38 -16.33 -36.07 -79.50
C ALA A 38 -17.30 -36.49 -80.61
N THR A 39 -18.60 -36.49 -80.31
CA THR A 39 -19.64 -36.26 -81.32
C THR A 39 -19.73 -34.74 -81.54
N PRO A 40 -19.45 -34.20 -82.74
CA PRO A 40 -19.50 -32.77 -83.00
C PRO A 40 -20.96 -32.26 -82.88
N GLY A 41 -21.32 -31.62 -81.76
CA GLY A 41 -22.65 -31.00 -81.61
C GLY A 41 -23.20 -30.71 -80.21
N GLN A 42 -22.59 -31.16 -79.10
CA GLN A 42 -23.12 -30.91 -77.73
C GLN A 42 -22.13 -30.21 -76.78
N PRO A 43 -21.75 -28.94 -77.03
CA PRO A 43 -20.92 -28.17 -76.10
C PRO A 43 -21.65 -27.76 -74.80
N ASP A 44 -22.98 -27.66 -74.80
CA ASP A 44 -23.72 -26.96 -73.74
C ASP A 44 -23.84 -27.75 -72.41
N GLY A 45 -24.05 -29.07 -72.47
CA GLY A 45 -24.27 -29.88 -71.26
C GLY A 45 -23.01 -30.15 -70.41
N ALA A 46 -21.83 -30.17 -71.03
CA ALA A 46 -20.56 -30.39 -70.32
C ALA A 46 -20.12 -29.12 -69.55
N ALA A 47 -20.39 -27.94 -70.12
CA ALA A 47 -20.14 -26.66 -69.47
C ALA A 47 -21.05 -26.47 -68.25
N GLU A 48 -22.34 -26.82 -68.36
CA GLU A 48 -23.29 -26.75 -67.24
C GLU A 48 -22.93 -27.69 -66.08
N GLN A 49 -22.52 -28.93 -66.37
CA GLN A 49 -22.03 -29.85 -65.32
C GLN A 49 -20.77 -29.33 -64.63
N THR A 50 -19.85 -28.72 -65.38
CA THR A 50 -18.64 -28.13 -64.82
C THR A 50 -18.97 -26.94 -63.92
N GLY A 51 -19.89 -26.06 -64.36
CA GLY A 51 -20.37 -24.94 -63.55
C GLY A 51 -20.99 -25.38 -62.23
N ALA A 52 -21.91 -26.36 -62.27
CA ALA A 52 -22.55 -26.89 -61.07
C ALA A 52 -21.54 -27.52 -60.08
N ALA A 53 -20.51 -28.21 -60.58
CA ALA A 53 -19.46 -28.75 -59.74
C ALA A 53 -18.61 -27.66 -59.07
N VAL A 54 -18.30 -26.58 -59.81
CA VAL A 54 -17.59 -25.41 -59.25
C VAL A 54 -18.43 -24.71 -58.19
N ASP A 55 -19.72 -24.51 -58.42
CA ASP A 55 -20.62 -23.87 -57.45
C ASP A 55 -20.74 -24.68 -56.15
N GLN A 56 -20.85 -26.01 -56.25
CA GLN A 56 -20.86 -26.89 -55.08
C GLN A 56 -19.52 -26.83 -54.32
N ALA A 57 -18.39 -26.84 -55.03
CA ALA A 57 -17.08 -26.73 -54.40
C ALA A 57 -16.90 -25.37 -53.71
N ALA A 58 -17.37 -24.28 -54.33
CA ALA A 58 -17.34 -22.95 -53.75
C ALA A 58 -18.22 -22.86 -52.50
N ALA A 59 -19.44 -23.42 -52.53
CA ALA A 59 -20.33 -23.46 -51.37
C ALA A 59 -19.70 -24.25 -50.20
N ALA A 60 -19.16 -25.45 -50.47
CA ALA A 60 -18.48 -26.25 -49.46
C ALA A 60 -17.24 -25.53 -48.87
N THR A 61 -16.50 -24.80 -49.71
CA THR A 61 -15.37 -23.98 -49.26
C THR A 61 -15.85 -22.83 -48.38
N GLY A 62 -16.94 -22.16 -48.74
CA GLY A 62 -17.55 -21.09 -47.95
C GLY A 62 -17.97 -21.58 -46.56
N GLU A 63 -18.72 -22.68 -46.49
CA GLU A 63 -19.13 -23.29 -45.22
C GLU A 63 -17.93 -23.71 -44.35
N ALA A 64 -16.88 -24.27 -44.96
CA ALA A 64 -15.68 -24.64 -44.23
C ALA A 64 -14.96 -23.41 -43.64
N VAL A 65 -14.89 -22.31 -44.39
CA VAL A 65 -14.32 -21.04 -43.92
C VAL A 65 -15.15 -20.43 -42.80
N ASP A 66 -16.48 -20.41 -42.94
CA ASP A 66 -17.38 -19.85 -41.92
C ASP A 66 -17.30 -20.64 -40.61
N ASN A 67 -17.28 -21.97 -40.68
CA ASN A 67 -17.11 -22.82 -39.50
C ASN A 67 -15.74 -22.60 -38.83
N ALA A 68 -14.66 -22.47 -39.62
CA ALA A 68 -13.34 -22.18 -39.10
C ALA A 68 -13.26 -20.79 -38.44
N ALA A 69 -13.92 -19.79 -39.03
CA ALA A 69 -14.01 -18.45 -38.47
C ALA A 69 -14.79 -18.44 -37.14
N GLN A 70 -15.92 -19.15 -37.07
CA GLN A 70 -16.70 -19.28 -35.84
C GLN A 70 -15.89 -19.96 -34.74
N ALA A 71 -15.25 -21.10 -35.02
CA ALA A 71 -14.43 -21.81 -34.04
C ALA A 71 -13.25 -20.95 -33.54
N THR A 72 -12.66 -20.15 -34.44
CA THR A 72 -11.60 -19.19 -34.08
C THR A 72 -12.15 -18.07 -33.19
N GLY A 73 -13.34 -17.54 -33.50
CA GLY A 73 -14.02 -16.53 -32.69
C GLY A 73 -14.31 -17.03 -31.28
N GLU A 74 -14.92 -18.20 -31.14
CA GLU A 74 -15.21 -18.83 -29.85
C GLU A 74 -13.93 -19.10 -29.04
N ALA A 75 -12.84 -19.53 -29.69
CA ALA A 75 -11.57 -19.73 -29.02
C ALA A 75 -10.97 -18.41 -28.49
N ILE A 76 -11.08 -17.33 -29.27
CA ILE A 76 -10.63 -15.99 -28.86
C ILE A 76 -11.47 -15.47 -27.70
N ASP A 77 -12.80 -15.59 -27.76
CA ASP A 77 -13.69 -15.12 -26.70
C ASP A 77 -13.43 -15.84 -25.38
N ASN A 78 -13.26 -17.17 -25.42
CA ASN A 78 -12.88 -17.95 -24.24
C ASN A 78 -11.52 -17.54 -23.66
N ALA A 79 -10.53 -17.29 -24.52
CA ALA A 79 -9.21 -16.83 -24.09
C ALA A 79 -9.26 -15.43 -23.48
N ALA A 80 -10.07 -14.53 -24.05
CA ALA A 80 -10.29 -13.19 -23.53
C ALA A 80 -10.99 -13.21 -22.16
N GLN A 81 -12.03 -14.05 -22.00
CA GLN A 81 -12.71 -14.24 -20.73
C GLN A 81 -11.76 -14.77 -19.66
N ALA A 82 -11.00 -15.84 -19.94
CA ALA A 82 -10.03 -16.39 -19.00
C ALA A 82 -8.95 -15.38 -18.60
N THR A 83 -8.52 -14.53 -19.55
CA THR A 83 -7.58 -13.44 -19.26
C THR A 83 -8.21 -12.38 -18.37
N GLY A 84 -9.47 -12.00 -18.61
CA GLY A 84 -10.22 -11.06 -17.78
C GLY A 84 -10.35 -11.55 -16.34
N GLU A 85 -10.81 -12.79 -16.15
CA GLU A 85 -10.94 -13.42 -14.83
C GLU A 85 -9.60 -13.48 -14.08
N ALA A 86 -8.50 -13.78 -14.79
CA ALA A 86 -7.17 -13.81 -14.19
C ALA A 86 -6.68 -12.41 -13.78
N VAL A 87 -6.99 -11.37 -14.56
CA VAL A 87 -6.66 -9.97 -14.23
C VAL A 87 -7.46 -9.51 -13.02
N ASP A 88 -8.75 -9.81 -12.96
CA ASP A 88 -9.61 -9.45 -11.83
C ASP A 88 -9.11 -10.11 -10.54
N ALA A 89 -8.81 -11.42 -10.58
CA ALA A 89 -8.24 -12.13 -9.43
C ALA A 89 -6.88 -11.56 -8.97
N ALA A 90 -6.05 -11.13 -9.92
CA ALA A 90 -4.79 -10.46 -9.59
C ALA A 90 -5.02 -9.07 -8.96
N GLY A 91 -6.03 -8.33 -9.43
CA GLY A 91 -6.44 -7.04 -8.85
C GLY A 91 -6.93 -7.17 -7.42
N ASP A 92 -7.76 -8.18 -7.15
CA ASP A 92 -8.25 -8.48 -5.80
C ASP A 92 -7.09 -8.84 -4.86
N ALA A 93 -6.18 -9.71 -5.30
CA ALA A 93 -5.02 -10.11 -4.50
C ALA A 93 -4.09 -8.92 -4.15
N VAL A 94 -3.91 -7.96 -5.08
CA VAL A 94 -3.15 -6.73 -4.82
C VAL A 94 -3.87 -5.85 -3.81
N THR A 95 -5.19 -5.73 -3.91
CA THR A 95 -6.01 -4.93 -3.00
C THR A 95 -5.95 -5.49 -1.57
N ASP A 96 -6.10 -6.80 -1.42
CA ASP A 96 -6.00 -7.48 -0.11
C ASP A 96 -4.61 -7.31 0.51
N ALA A 97 -3.55 -7.46 -0.29
CA ALA A 97 -2.18 -7.28 0.17
C ALA A 97 -1.91 -5.83 0.62
N ALA A 98 -2.45 -4.85 -0.11
CA ALA A 98 -2.35 -3.44 0.26
C ALA A 98 -3.09 -3.14 1.56
N ALA A 99 -4.31 -3.68 1.74
CA ALA A 99 -5.08 -3.55 2.96
C ALA A 99 -4.34 -4.14 4.17
N ALA A 100 -3.84 -5.37 4.05
CA ALA A 100 -3.07 -6.03 5.11
C ALA A 100 -1.79 -5.25 5.47
N THR A 101 -1.13 -4.66 4.47
CA THR A 101 0.05 -3.80 4.69
C THR A 101 -0.34 -2.52 5.43
N GLY A 102 -1.46 -1.89 5.05
CA GLY A 102 -2.00 -0.71 5.74
C GLY A 102 -2.28 -0.99 7.22
N GLU A 103 -3.01 -2.07 7.51
CA GLU A 103 -3.31 -2.48 8.88
C GLU A 103 -2.03 -2.75 9.70
N ALA A 104 -1.04 -3.40 9.10
CA ALA A 104 0.24 -3.65 9.78
C ALA A 104 0.99 -2.36 10.11
N VAL A 105 0.98 -1.38 9.20
CA VAL A 105 1.59 -0.06 9.42
C VAL A 105 0.85 0.71 10.51
N ASP A 106 -0.47 0.72 10.49
CA ASP A 106 -1.28 1.42 11.50
C ASP A 106 -1.05 0.83 12.90
N ASN A 107 -1.04 -0.50 13.02
CA ASN A 107 -0.73 -1.18 14.27
C ASN A 107 0.69 -0.85 14.78
N ALA A 108 1.68 -0.82 13.88
CA ALA A 108 3.05 -0.46 14.25
C ALA A 108 3.18 1.01 14.68
N ALA A 109 2.46 1.90 14.01
CA ALA A 109 2.41 3.32 14.36
C ALA A 109 1.75 3.53 15.73
N GLN A 110 0.64 2.84 16.01
CA GLN A 110 -0.02 2.87 17.32
C GLN A 110 0.92 2.39 18.43
N ALA A 111 1.54 1.22 18.25
CA ALA A 111 2.47 0.67 19.24
C ALA A 111 3.65 1.61 19.51
N THR A 112 4.17 2.25 18.45
CA THR A 112 5.23 3.27 18.59
C THR A 112 4.73 4.50 19.35
N GLY A 113 3.51 4.98 19.05
CA GLY A 113 2.89 6.10 19.75
C GLY A 113 2.68 5.82 21.24
N GLU A 114 2.21 4.62 21.59
CA GLU A 114 2.06 4.17 22.99
C GLU A 114 3.42 4.07 23.69
N ALA A 115 4.43 3.52 23.03
CA ALA A 115 5.78 3.44 23.57
C ALA A 115 6.36 4.84 23.86
N ILE A 116 6.21 5.78 22.92
CA ILE A 116 6.66 7.18 23.10
C ILE A 116 5.92 7.84 24.26
N GLN A 117 4.60 7.66 24.38
CA GLN A 117 3.82 8.21 25.49
C GLN A 117 4.30 7.65 26.84
N ASN A 118 4.50 6.34 26.93
CA ASN A 118 5.00 5.69 28.15
C ASN A 118 6.41 6.16 28.51
N THR A 119 7.31 6.28 27.52
CA THR A 119 8.65 6.84 27.74
C THR A 119 8.58 8.30 28.18
N GLY A 120 7.73 9.12 27.56
CA GLY A 120 7.52 10.51 27.96
C GLY A 120 7.01 10.63 29.39
N ALA A 121 6.04 9.81 29.78
CA ALA A 121 5.54 9.75 31.15
C ALA A 121 6.62 9.30 32.14
N ALA A 122 7.43 8.30 31.78
CA ALA A 122 8.53 7.83 32.61
C ALA A 122 9.62 8.90 32.80
N ILE A 123 9.99 9.62 31.73
CA ILE A 123 10.93 10.75 31.79
C ILE A 123 10.36 11.85 32.69
N ASN A 124 9.08 12.21 32.51
CA ASN A 124 8.46 13.26 33.29
C ASN A 124 8.41 12.89 34.77
N ASN A 125 8.04 11.64 35.09
CA ASN A 125 8.02 11.14 36.46
C ASN A 125 9.42 11.03 37.09
N ALA A 126 10.46 10.77 36.29
CA ALA A 126 11.85 10.76 36.77
C ALA A 126 12.40 12.18 36.98
N ALA A 127 11.93 13.16 36.22
CA ALA A 127 12.36 14.55 36.34
C ALA A 127 11.59 15.32 37.41
N ASP A 128 10.31 15.00 37.60
CA ASP A 128 9.38 15.68 38.51
C ASP A 128 8.37 14.65 39.07
N PRO A 129 8.78 13.82 40.04
CA PRO A 129 7.93 12.74 40.60
C PRO A 129 6.72 13.27 41.38
N ASN A 130 6.77 14.53 41.83
CA ASN A 130 5.75 15.24 42.60
C ASN A 130 4.83 16.10 41.72
N GLY A 131 5.16 16.29 40.44
CA GLY A 131 4.35 17.03 39.47
C GLY A 131 4.19 18.51 39.79
N ASP A 132 5.17 19.14 40.44
CA ASP A 132 5.09 20.54 40.85
C ASP A 132 5.85 21.54 39.96
N GLY A 133 6.38 21.06 38.83
CA GLY A 133 7.04 21.85 37.80
C GLY A 133 8.48 22.22 38.12
N VAL A 134 9.06 21.66 39.18
CA VAL A 134 10.47 21.81 39.55
C VAL A 134 11.20 20.49 39.32
N VAL A 135 12.37 20.55 38.69
CA VAL A 135 13.22 19.38 38.49
C VAL A 135 13.71 18.87 39.86
N ASP A 136 13.51 17.58 40.11
CA ASP A 136 14.04 16.84 41.25
C ASP A 136 15.34 16.13 40.83
N THR A 137 16.49 16.74 41.13
CA THR A 137 17.79 16.22 40.67
C THR A 137 18.24 14.99 41.46
N ASN A 138 17.80 14.85 42.71
CA ASN A 138 18.21 13.77 43.62
C ASN A 138 17.17 12.64 43.72
N ASN A 139 16.01 12.81 43.09
CA ASN A 139 14.91 11.86 43.00
C ASN A 139 14.41 11.40 44.38
N ASP A 140 14.34 12.34 45.34
CA ASP A 140 13.88 12.07 46.70
C ASP A 140 12.39 12.40 46.93
N GLY A 141 11.71 12.94 45.90
CA GLY A 141 10.29 13.31 45.96
C GLY A 141 10.04 14.69 46.56
N VAL A 142 11.08 15.46 46.84
CA VAL A 142 11.01 16.82 47.39
C VAL A 142 11.75 17.78 46.47
N ALA A 143 11.01 18.70 45.84
CA ALA A 143 11.58 19.76 45.02
C ALA A 143 12.82 20.42 45.66
N ASP A 144 13.92 20.54 44.90
CA ASP A 144 15.19 21.11 45.35
C ASP A 144 15.02 22.51 45.99
N THR A 145 14.01 23.27 45.56
CA THR A 145 13.67 24.60 46.10
C THR A 145 13.12 24.60 47.53
N ARG A 146 12.59 23.46 48.02
CA ARG A 146 12.07 23.29 49.38
C ARG A 146 13.13 22.81 50.38
N GLN A 147 14.26 22.30 49.90
CA GLN A 147 15.38 21.87 50.73
C GLN A 147 16.22 23.07 51.22
N PHE A 148 16.14 24.21 50.52
CA PHE A 148 16.73 25.46 51.01
C PHE A 148 15.92 25.97 52.22
N PRO A 149 16.55 26.33 53.35
CA PRO A 149 15.85 26.64 54.59
C PRO A 149 15.24 28.05 54.58
N TRP A 150 14.30 28.31 53.66
CA TRP A 150 13.55 29.57 53.58
C TRP A 150 12.79 29.89 54.87
N GLY A 151 12.37 28.86 55.62
CA GLY A 151 11.82 29.03 56.96
C GLY A 151 12.80 29.68 57.94
N LEU A 152 14.10 29.39 57.84
CA LEU A 152 15.14 30.06 58.63
C LEU A 152 15.36 31.50 58.17
N LEU A 153 15.31 31.79 56.87
CA LEU A 153 15.36 33.18 56.37
C LEU A 153 14.13 33.99 56.81
N GLY A 154 12.94 33.38 56.80
CA GLY A 154 11.73 33.97 57.34
C GLY A 154 11.82 34.21 58.85
N LEU A 155 12.39 33.28 59.61
CA LEU A 155 12.64 33.44 61.05
C LEU A 155 13.76 34.45 61.35
N LEU A 156 14.82 34.51 60.56
CA LEU A 156 15.87 35.55 60.65
C LEU A 156 15.30 36.92 60.31
N GLY A 157 14.43 37.01 59.30
CA GLY A 157 13.69 38.23 58.98
C GLY A 157 12.72 38.63 60.09
N LEU A 158 12.01 37.67 60.69
CA LEU A 158 11.09 37.91 61.80
C LEU A 158 11.83 38.29 63.10
N PHE A 159 12.95 37.62 63.40
CA PHE A 159 13.82 37.94 64.53
C PHE A 159 14.52 39.29 64.33
N GLY A 160 14.92 39.61 63.09
CA GLY A 160 15.41 40.93 62.71
C GLY A 160 14.33 42.02 62.83
N LEU A 161 13.07 41.71 62.55
CA LEU A 161 11.93 42.62 62.70
C LEU A 161 11.56 42.84 64.17
N LEU A 162 11.55 41.78 65.00
CA LEU A 162 11.37 41.89 66.45
C LEU A 162 12.55 42.61 67.13
N GLY A 163 13.76 42.52 66.58
CA GLY A 163 14.94 43.22 67.07
C GLY A 163 14.96 44.72 66.81
N ARG A 164 14.11 45.25 65.90
CA ARG A 164 14.09 46.68 65.52
C ARG A 164 13.08 47.54 66.27
N THR A 165 12.37 46.99 67.26
CA THR A 165 11.51 47.76 68.17
C THR A 165 12.25 48.17 69.46
N ARG A 166 13.16 49.13 69.34
CA ARG A 166 13.43 50.13 70.40
C ARG A 166 13.68 51.49 69.75
N PRO A 167 12.67 52.37 69.61
CA PRO A 167 12.96 53.79 69.52
C PRO A 167 13.59 54.21 70.85
N ALA A 168 14.88 54.59 70.82
CA ALA A 168 15.47 55.31 71.94
C ALA A 168 14.71 56.64 72.07
N THR A 169 13.93 56.78 73.14
CA THR A 169 13.36 58.07 73.56
C THR A 169 14.52 59.02 73.80
N THR A 170 14.76 59.92 72.85
CA THR A 170 15.64 61.06 73.07
C THR A 170 14.90 62.03 73.97
N THR A 171 15.08 61.89 75.29
CA THR A 171 14.62 62.89 76.25
C THR A 171 15.41 64.17 76.00
N THR A 172 14.82 65.11 75.26
CA THR A 172 15.29 66.49 75.19
C THR A 172 14.90 67.17 76.50
N THR A 173 15.82 67.18 77.47
CA THR A 173 15.69 68.09 78.62
C THR A 173 16.19 69.46 78.19
N VAL A 174 15.24 70.36 77.90
CA VAL A 174 15.51 71.80 77.76
C VAL A 174 15.68 72.37 79.17
N GLY A 175 16.81 73.03 79.44
CA GLY A 175 17.09 73.59 80.76
C GLY A 175 18.26 74.57 80.76
N THR A 176 18.02 75.74 80.18
CA THR A 176 18.50 77.08 80.58
C THR A 176 19.90 77.29 81.17
N ALA A 177 20.64 78.15 80.47
CA ALA A 177 21.83 78.86 80.88
C ALA A 177 21.76 79.51 82.28
N SER A 178 22.89 79.53 83.00
CA SER A 178 23.24 80.64 83.89
C SER A 178 24.76 80.75 84.08
N ARG A 179 25.25 81.99 83.90
CA ARG A 179 26.63 82.47 84.10
C ARG A 179 27.09 82.37 85.56
N HIS A 180 28.39 82.17 85.78
CA HIS A 180 29.31 83.23 86.25
C HIS A 180 30.77 82.86 86.00
#